data_AF-A0A2J0UCF9-F1
#
_entry.id   AF-A0A2J0UCF9-F1
#
_cell.length_a   1.000
_cell.length_b   1.000
_cell.length_c   1.000
_cell.angle_alpha   90.00
_cell.angle_beta   90.00
_cell.angle_gamma   90.00
#
_symmetry.space_group_name_H-M   'P 1'
#
loop_
_entity.id
_entity.type
_entity.pdbx_description
1 polymer ?
#
loop_
_entity_poly.entity_id
_entity_poly.type
_entity_poly.pdbx_seq_one_letter_code
_entity_poly.pdbx_strand_id
1 'polypeptide(L)'
;MKICWMLSLIACTALQACTEAPSAVPLQHGQIGTAAELAAFGPTVPEPIHLRRDRVPPDLVDLIPLAEKWGIGDDVLRDEMQERATDAEKQAMADALKDRHERITAWLDTFPQGQPMSDEAAAFMYMQLGVAELGLWPQQGPPR
;
A
#
# COMPACT_ATOMS: atom_id res chain seq x y z
N MET A 1 27.61 48.56 -45.43
CA MET A 1 28.33 47.38 -45.94
C MET A 1 27.88 46.17 -45.11
N LYS A 2 27.27 45.17 -45.76
CA LYS A 2 26.62 44.03 -45.11
C LYS A 2 27.66 43.00 -44.64
N ILE A 3 27.67 42.69 -43.34
CA ILE A 3 28.46 41.61 -42.76
C ILE A 3 27.53 40.42 -42.53
N CYS A 4 27.86 39.34 -43.23
CA CYS A 4 27.19 38.05 -43.24
C CYS A 4 27.64 37.25 -42.01
N TRP A 5 26.73 36.94 -41.09
CA TRP A 5 26.97 35.96 -40.03
C TRP A 5 26.00 34.79 -40.22
N MET A 6 26.52 33.71 -40.79
CA MET A 6 25.92 32.39 -40.70
C MET A 6 26.01 31.94 -39.24
N LEU A 7 24.87 31.72 -38.60
CA LEU A 7 24.79 30.98 -37.35
C LEU A 7 24.18 29.61 -37.66
N SER A 8 25.05 28.60 -37.61
CA SER A 8 24.71 27.19 -37.72
C SER A 8 23.74 26.77 -36.62
N LEU A 9 22.60 26.20 -37.03
CA LEU A 9 21.71 25.42 -36.18
C LEU A 9 22.37 24.08 -35.87
N ILE A 10 22.80 23.86 -34.62
CA ILE A 10 23.12 22.53 -34.12
C ILE A 10 21.85 21.98 -33.47
N ALA A 11 21.15 21.10 -34.18
CA ALA A 11 20.05 20.33 -33.65
C ALA A 11 20.59 19.23 -32.74
N CYS A 12 20.51 19.42 -31.41
CA CYS A 12 20.66 18.33 -30.46
C CYS A 12 19.38 17.48 -30.47
N THR A 13 19.34 16.45 -31.30
CA THR A 13 18.37 15.35 -31.16
C THR A 13 18.81 14.47 -30.01
N ALA A 14 18.31 14.73 -28.80
CA ALA A 14 18.36 13.77 -27.72
C ALA A 14 17.39 12.62 -28.09
N LEU A 15 17.94 11.48 -28.53
CA LEU A 15 17.19 10.23 -28.55
C LEU A 15 16.85 9.88 -27.09
N GLN A 16 15.63 10.18 -26.67
CA GLN A 16 15.03 9.47 -25.54
C GLN A 16 14.76 8.05 -26.02
N ALA A 17 15.69 7.15 -25.73
CA ALA A 17 15.40 5.73 -25.69
C ALA A 17 14.33 5.52 -24.62
N CYS A 18 13.08 5.33 -25.05
CA CYS A 18 12.09 4.65 -24.25
C CYS A 18 12.66 3.25 -23.97
N THR A 19 13.23 3.03 -22.79
CA THR A 19 13.41 1.67 -22.28
C THR A 19 12.02 1.14 -21.96
N GLU A 20 11.36 0.61 -22.98
CA GLU A 20 10.21 -0.26 -22.80
C GLU A 20 10.73 -1.47 -22.04
N ALA A 21 10.28 -1.64 -20.79
CA ALA A 21 10.64 -2.79 -20.00
C ALA A 21 10.25 -4.05 -20.80
N PRO A 22 11.14 -5.04 -20.96
CA PRO A 22 10.80 -6.24 -21.72
C PRO A 22 9.54 -6.85 -21.13
N SER A 23 8.50 -7.02 -21.96
CA SER A 23 7.24 -7.64 -21.51
C SER A 23 7.59 -9.02 -20.98
N ALA A 24 7.43 -9.20 -19.67
CA ALA A 24 7.84 -10.43 -19.02
C ALA A 24 7.05 -11.61 -19.62
N VAL A 25 7.74 -12.69 -20.00
CA VAL A 25 7.09 -13.90 -20.52
C VAL A 25 6.07 -14.36 -19.48
N PRO A 26 4.79 -14.61 -19.83
CA PRO A 26 3.78 -14.98 -18.85
C PRO A 26 4.24 -16.17 -18.01
N LEU A 27 4.11 -16.05 -16.68
CA LEU A 27 4.46 -17.14 -15.76
C LEU A 27 3.65 -18.39 -16.10
N GLN A 28 4.32 -19.53 -16.18
CA GLN A 28 3.65 -20.83 -16.35
C GLN A 28 3.29 -21.42 -14.99
N HIS A 29 2.14 -22.09 -14.91
CA HIS A 29 1.74 -22.79 -13.69
C HIS A 29 2.80 -23.83 -13.30
N GLY A 30 3.27 -23.78 -12.05
CA GLY A 30 4.31 -24.67 -11.53
C GLY A 30 5.74 -24.25 -11.88
N GLN A 31 5.94 -23.12 -12.57
CA GLN A 31 7.27 -22.55 -12.79
C GLN A 31 7.88 -22.12 -11.46
N ILE A 32 9.11 -22.55 -11.20
CA ILE A 32 9.92 -22.10 -10.07
C ILE A 32 11.00 -21.18 -10.63
N GLY A 33 10.97 -19.92 -10.22
CA GLY A 33 11.98 -18.91 -10.55
C GLY A 33 12.70 -18.41 -9.30
N THR A 34 13.79 -17.68 -9.50
CA THR A 34 14.44 -16.91 -8.45
C THR A 34 13.59 -15.70 -8.05
N ALA A 35 13.82 -15.14 -6.86
CA ALA A 35 13.14 -13.92 -6.41
C ALA A 35 13.31 -12.75 -7.40
N ALA A 36 14.50 -12.61 -8.00
CA ALA A 36 14.77 -11.57 -8.98
C ALA A 36 13.96 -11.74 -10.28
N GLU A 37 13.71 -12.97 -10.71
CA GLU A 37 12.88 -13.25 -11.88
C GLU A 37 11.39 -13.00 -11.59
N LEU A 38 10.94 -13.32 -10.38
CA LEU A 38 9.54 -13.13 -9.97
C LEU A 38 9.20 -11.68 -9.64
N ALA A 39 10.17 -10.88 -9.20
CA ALA A 39 9.99 -9.46 -8.91
C ALA A 39 9.49 -8.65 -10.13
N ALA A 40 9.67 -9.17 -11.35
CA ALA A 40 9.14 -8.56 -12.56
C ALA A 40 7.62 -8.73 -12.76
N PHE A 41 6.95 -9.55 -11.95
CA PHE A 41 5.56 -9.99 -12.18
C PHE A 41 4.52 -9.47 -11.17
N GLY A 42 4.86 -8.49 -10.35
CA GLY A 42 3.95 -7.91 -9.35
C GLY A 42 3.99 -6.38 -9.31
N PRO A 43 2.98 -5.74 -8.70
CA PRO A 43 3.07 -4.33 -8.37
C PRO A 43 4.22 -4.11 -7.37
N THR A 44 4.99 -3.04 -7.57
CA THR A 44 6.06 -2.60 -6.65
C THR A 44 5.58 -1.54 -5.67
N VAL A 45 4.33 -1.08 -5.84
CA VAL A 45 3.65 -0.13 -4.96
C VAL A 45 2.18 -0.51 -4.87
N PRO A 46 1.54 -0.36 -3.69
CA PRO A 46 0.10 -0.49 -3.58
C PRO A 46 -0.60 0.54 -4.47
N GLU A 47 -1.66 0.12 -5.17
CA GLU A 47 -2.55 1.07 -5.83
C GLU A 47 -3.27 1.92 -4.78
N PRO A 48 -3.36 3.26 -4.96
CA PRO A 48 -4.15 4.08 -4.07
C PRO A 48 -5.62 3.65 -4.08
N ILE A 49 -6.18 3.44 -2.89
CA ILE A 49 -7.61 3.15 -2.71
C ILE A 49 -8.33 4.36 -2.14
N HIS A 50 -9.63 4.45 -2.42
CA HIS A 50 -10.51 5.46 -1.85
C HIS A 50 -11.73 4.81 -1.21
N LEU A 51 -11.77 4.85 0.11
CA LEU A 51 -12.79 4.17 0.90
C LEU A 51 -14.07 4.98 0.98
N ARG A 52 -15.21 4.31 0.95
CA ARG A 52 -16.50 4.98 1.09
C ARG A 52 -16.85 5.26 2.55
N ARG A 53 -16.96 6.54 2.88
CA ARG A 53 -17.33 7.00 4.23
C ARG A 53 -18.68 6.45 4.72
N ASP A 54 -19.64 6.23 3.82
CA ASP A 54 -20.98 5.72 4.17
C ASP A 54 -21.01 4.21 4.43
N ARG A 55 -19.90 3.50 4.21
CA ARG A 55 -19.73 2.07 4.50
C ARG A 55 -18.90 1.80 5.77
N VAL A 56 -18.37 2.85 6.38
CA VAL A 56 -17.59 2.78 7.63
C VAL A 56 -18.48 3.28 8.78
N PRO A 57 -18.47 2.62 9.95
CA PRO A 57 -19.19 3.12 11.11
C PRO A 57 -18.79 4.57 11.46
N PRO A 58 -19.75 5.46 11.82
CA PRO A 58 -19.47 6.89 11.98
C PRO A 58 -18.30 7.24 12.92
N ASP A 59 -18.11 6.43 13.96
CA ASP A 59 -17.04 6.57 14.97
C ASP A 59 -15.66 6.09 14.50
N LEU A 60 -15.58 5.45 13.33
CA LEU A 60 -14.35 4.95 12.71
C LEU A 60 -13.98 5.70 11.43
N VAL A 61 -14.84 6.58 10.92
CA VAL A 61 -14.65 7.31 9.66
C VAL A 61 -13.38 8.18 9.65
N ASP A 62 -12.92 8.64 10.81
CA ASP A 62 -11.68 9.40 10.96
C ASP A 62 -10.43 8.54 10.74
N LEU A 63 -10.52 7.21 10.84
CA LEU A 63 -9.44 6.28 10.55
C LEU A 63 -9.29 5.97 9.05
N ILE A 64 -10.23 6.41 8.20
CA ILE A 64 -10.18 6.13 6.76
C ILE A 64 -8.83 6.49 6.12
N PRO A 65 -8.23 7.68 6.35
CA PRO A 65 -6.93 7.99 5.76
C PRO A 65 -5.80 7.05 6.19
N LEU A 66 -5.88 6.51 7.42
CA LEU A 66 -4.93 5.50 7.89
C LEU A 66 -5.21 4.15 7.24
N ALA A 67 -6.48 3.73 7.12
CA ALA A 67 -6.86 2.50 6.44
C ALA A 67 -6.50 2.53 4.95
N GLU A 68 -6.61 3.66 4.28
CA GLU A 68 -6.18 3.84 2.88
C GLU A 68 -4.65 3.70 2.73
N LYS A 69 -3.87 4.19 3.71
CA LYS A 69 -2.40 4.12 3.68
C LYS A 69 -1.86 2.75 4.10
N TRP A 70 -2.47 2.13 5.11
CA TRP A 70 -1.92 0.98 5.82
C TRP A 70 -2.72 -0.31 5.64
N GLY A 71 -3.93 -0.23 5.08
CA GLY A 71 -4.82 -1.36 4.82
C GLY A 71 -4.44 -2.19 3.60
N ILE A 72 -3.16 -2.55 3.49
CA ILE A 72 -2.60 -3.28 2.35
C ILE A 72 -2.75 -4.78 2.57
N GLY A 73 -3.52 -5.45 1.71
CA GLY A 73 -3.78 -6.90 1.83
C GLY A 73 -2.63 -7.80 1.41
N ASP A 74 -1.87 -7.37 0.40
CA ASP A 74 -0.67 -8.07 -0.08
C ASP A 74 0.46 -7.95 0.95
N ASP A 75 1.04 -9.08 1.35
CA ASP A 75 2.06 -9.14 2.41
C ASP A 75 3.40 -8.56 1.97
N VAL A 76 3.83 -8.80 0.73
CA VAL A 76 5.05 -8.22 0.15
C VAL A 76 4.95 -6.69 0.12
N LEU A 77 3.86 -6.16 -0.43
CA LEU A 77 3.67 -4.70 -0.50
C LEU A 77 3.53 -4.05 0.88
N ARG A 78 2.91 -4.76 1.83
CA ARG A 78 2.76 -4.28 3.20
C ARG A 78 4.11 -4.24 3.92
N ASP A 79 4.94 -5.27 3.76
CA ASP A 79 6.31 -5.32 4.30
C ASP A 79 7.17 -4.20 3.72
N GLU A 80 7.20 -4.03 2.40
CA GLU A 80 7.93 -2.94 1.74
C GLU A 80 7.45 -1.54 2.16
N MET A 81 6.15 -1.36 2.43
CA MET A 81 5.62 -0.11 2.98
C MET A 81 6.09 0.11 4.42
N GLN A 82 6.07 -0.94 5.24
CA GLN A 82 6.56 -0.90 6.62
C GLN A 82 8.06 -0.60 6.68
N GLU A 83 8.89 -1.20 5.82
CA GLU A 83 10.33 -0.93 5.77
C GLU A 83 10.64 0.52 5.42
N ARG A 84 9.88 1.12 4.49
CA ARG A 84 10.07 2.51 4.06
C ARG A 84 9.53 3.53 5.05
N ALA A 85 8.52 3.17 5.83
CA ALA A 85 7.90 4.08 6.78
C ALA A 85 8.79 4.37 7.98
N THR A 86 8.75 5.61 8.47
CA THR A 86 9.46 5.99 9.69
C THR A 86 8.81 5.37 10.93
N ASP A 87 9.59 5.19 11.99
CA ASP A 87 9.06 4.70 13.28
C ASP A 87 7.95 5.63 13.83
N ALA A 88 8.05 6.93 13.58
CA ALA A 88 7.02 7.89 13.96
C ALA A 88 5.69 7.65 13.23
N GLU A 89 5.73 7.30 11.94
CA GLU A 89 4.52 6.97 11.19
C GLU A 89 3.89 5.66 11.65
N LYS A 90 4.72 4.65 11.95
CA LYS A 90 4.28 3.36 12.51
C LYS A 90 3.64 3.55 13.88
N GLN A 91 4.27 4.34 14.75
CA GLN A 91 3.75 4.65 16.07
C GLN A 91 2.46 5.47 15.99
N ALA A 92 2.37 6.44 15.08
CA ALA A 92 1.15 7.21 14.88
C ALA A 92 -0.05 6.34 14.46
N MET A 93 0.19 5.35 13.61
CA MET A 93 -0.82 4.33 13.27
C MET A 93 -1.20 3.50 14.51
N ALA A 94 -0.24 2.99 15.27
CA ALA A 94 -0.50 2.19 16.46
C ALA A 94 -1.29 2.97 17.53
N ASP A 95 -0.91 4.22 17.78
CA ASP A 95 -1.57 5.11 18.74
C ASP A 95 -3.03 5.40 18.33
N ALA A 96 -3.29 5.58 17.04
CA ALA A 96 -4.65 5.77 16.53
C ALA A 96 -5.56 4.54 16.75
N LEU A 97 -4.98 3.34 16.91
CA LEU A 97 -5.71 2.07 17.08
C LEU A 97 -5.81 1.61 18.54
N LYS A 98 -5.01 2.19 19.44
CA LYS A 98 -4.81 1.73 20.83
C LYS A 98 -6.09 1.43 21.60
N ASP A 99 -7.12 2.27 21.45
CA ASP A 99 -8.41 2.13 22.14
C ASP A 99 -9.57 1.82 21.18
N ARG A 100 -9.25 1.47 19.93
CA ARG A 100 -10.23 1.25 18.85
C ARG A 100 -10.18 -0.17 18.28
N HIS A 101 -9.16 -0.96 18.61
CA HIS A 101 -9.00 -2.34 18.15
C HIS A 101 -10.27 -3.18 18.38
N GLU A 102 -10.76 -3.24 19.62
CA GLU A 102 -11.97 -4.02 19.96
C GLU A 102 -13.20 -3.53 19.19
N ARG A 103 -13.32 -2.22 19.01
CA ARG A 103 -14.43 -1.61 18.28
C ARG A 103 -14.40 -1.93 16.79
N ILE A 104 -13.20 -1.95 16.18
CA ILE A 104 -13.00 -2.35 14.78
C ILE A 104 -13.28 -3.84 14.64
N THR A 105 -12.70 -4.69 15.49
CA THR A 105 -12.95 -6.14 15.49
C THR A 105 -14.43 -6.47 15.62
N ALA A 106 -15.15 -5.83 16.55
CA ALA A 106 -16.59 -6.02 16.71
C ALA A 106 -17.39 -5.64 15.46
N TRP A 107 -16.92 -4.66 14.67
CA TRP A 107 -17.52 -4.34 13.37
C TRP A 107 -17.18 -5.39 12.30
N LEU A 108 -15.93 -5.84 12.24
CA LEU A 108 -15.51 -6.89 11.32
C LEU A 108 -16.25 -8.22 11.58
N ASP A 109 -16.56 -8.52 12.84
CA ASP A 109 -17.33 -9.71 13.24
C ASP A 109 -18.79 -9.69 12.76
N THR A 110 -19.30 -8.53 12.30
CA THR A 110 -20.65 -8.46 11.70
C THR A 110 -20.72 -9.02 10.28
N PHE A 111 -19.58 -9.21 9.61
CA PHE A 111 -19.55 -9.74 8.25
C PHE A 111 -19.74 -11.27 8.25
N PRO A 112 -20.59 -11.80 7.36
CA PRO A 112 -20.85 -13.24 7.31
C PRO A 112 -19.60 -14.02 6.90
N GLN A 113 -19.32 -15.10 7.62
CA GLN A 113 -18.20 -15.99 7.35
C GLN A 113 -18.32 -16.63 5.95
N GLY A 114 -17.19 -16.73 5.25
CA GLY A 114 -17.12 -17.31 3.90
C GLY A 114 -17.68 -16.43 2.78
N GLN A 115 -18.09 -15.19 3.09
CA GLN A 115 -18.42 -14.18 2.08
C GLN A 115 -17.30 -13.14 1.99
N PRO A 116 -17.08 -12.52 0.82
CA PRO A 116 -16.17 -11.39 0.69
C PRO A 116 -16.58 -10.24 1.62
N MET A 117 -15.60 -9.62 2.28
CA MET A 117 -15.79 -8.36 2.98
C MET A 117 -15.91 -7.20 1.99
N SER A 118 -16.40 -6.04 2.44
CA SER A 118 -16.25 -4.81 1.65
C SER A 118 -14.80 -4.33 1.66
N ASP A 119 -14.42 -3.51 0.68
CA ASP A 119 -13.07 -2.94 0.59
C ASP A 119 -12.70 -2.16 1.86
N GLU A 120 -13.67 -1.47 2.47
CA GLU A 120 -13.48 -0.75 3.73
C GLU A 120 -13.16 -1.69 4.88
N ALA A 121 -13.93 -2.76 5.04
CA ALA A 121 -13.69 -3.75 6.09
C ALA A 121 -12.34 -4.46 5.88
N ALA A 122 -11.99 -4.80 4.65
CA ALA A 122 -10.69 -5.38 4.32
C ALA A 122 -9.54 -4.40 4.66
N ALA A 123 -9.64 -3.13 4.28
CA ALA A 123 -8.62 -2.14 4.59
C ALA A 123 -8.41 -1.95 6.10
N PHE A 124 -9.50 -1.91 6.89
CA PHE A 124 -9.40 -1.84 8.35
C PHE A 124 -8.82 -3.12 8.97
N MET A 125 -9.19 -4.29 8.46
CA MET A 125 -8.64 -5.57 8.88
C MET A 125 -7.12 -5.61 8.63
N TYR A 126 -6.67 -5.26 7.42
CA TYR A 126 -5.25 -5.29 7.06
C TYR A 126 -4.42 -4.21 7.74
N MET A 127 -5.01 -3.04 8.03
CA MET A 127 -4.36 -2.03 8.87
C MET A 127 -4.08 -2.59 10.27
N GLN A 128 -5.03 -3.33 10.86
CA GLN A 128 -4.83 -3.97 12.16
C GLN A 128 -3.76 -5.07 12.10
N LEU A 129 -3.75 -5.86 11.03
CA LEU A 129 -2.73 -6.88 10.81
C LEU A 129 -1.33 -6.26 10.72
N GLY A 130 -1.17 -5.16 9.96
CA GLY A 130 0.13 -4.51 9.80
C GLY A 130 0.74 -4.04 11.12
N VAL A 131 -0.07 -3.57 12.07
CA VAL A 131 0.46 -3.16 13.37
C VAL A 131 0.81 -4.38 14.25
N ALA A 132 0.04 -5.47 14.13
CA ALA A 132 0.34 -6.72 14.81
C ALA A 132 1.67 -7.32 14.32
N GLU A 133 1.93 -7.30 13.00
CA GLU A 133 3.19 -7.72 12.40
C GLU A 133 4.38 -6.91 12.91
N LEU A 134 4.21 -5.60 13.11
CA LEU A 134 5.21 -4.72 13.69
C LEU A 134 5.44 -4.94 15.21
N GLY A 135 4.63 -5.77 15.87
CA GLY A 135 4.68 -5.97 17.31
C GLY A 135 4.30 -4.73 18.12
N LEU A 136 3.57 -3.79 17.50
CA LEU A 136 3.17 -2.51 18.09
C LEU A 136 1.80 -2.55 18.75
N TRP A 137 1.20 -3.74 18.88
CA TRP A 137 -0.04 -3.88 19.64
C TRP A 137 0.16 -3.40 21.07
N PRO A 138 -0.75 -2.53 21.56
CA PRO A 138 -0.71 -2.14 22.95
C PRO A 138 -0.77 -3.42 23.76
N GLN A 139 0.23 -3.66 24.62
CA GLN A 139 0.10 -4.71 25.60
C GLN A 139 -1.16 -4.40 26.41
N GLN A 140 -2.19 -5.24 26.24
CA GLN A 140 -3.40 -5.11 27.03
C GLN A 140 -2.97 -5.30 28.48
N GLY A 141 -3.00 -4.21 29.26
CA GLY A 141 -2.96 -4.32 30.71
C GLY A 141 -4.11 -5.22 31.18
N PRO A 142 -3.99 -5.88 32.34
CA PRO A 142 -5.02 -6.78 32.82
C PRO A 142 -6.39 -6.07 32.85
N PRO A 143 -7.49 -6.80 32.60
CA PRO A 143 -8.83 -6.22 32.65
C PRO A 143 -9.04 -5.54 34.01
N ARG A 144 -9.51 -4.28 33.99
CA ARG A 144 -9.88 -3.55 35.20
C ARG A 144 -11.22 -4.01 35.73
#